data_AF-A0AA95DZB4-F1
#
_entry.id   AF-A0AA95DZB4-F1
#
_cell.length_a   1.000
_cell.length_b   1.000
_cell.length_c   1.000
_cell.angle_alpha   90.00
_cell.angle_beta   90.00
_cell.angle_gamma   90.00
#
_symmetry.space_group_name_H-M   'P 1'
#
loop_
_entity.id
_entity.type
_entity.pdbx_description
1 polymer ?
#
loop_
_entity_poly.entity_id
_entity_poly.type
_entity_poly.pdbx_seq_one_letter_code
_entity_poly.pdbx_strand_id
1 'polypeptide(L)'
;MLNIIEEWGKWARHHKDDLVSQSAWLSVMRDNVQMHKGVRYCITDEQALAVDNAVCKLYKYSPALGNVLTLRFLFDVRPVEISQNYAVARNGGYVSKDKVYQMLAEAQGFVMGALIDYPPLP
;
A
#
# COMPACT_ATOMS: atom_id res chain seq x y z
N MET A 1 9.37 -7.88 14.54
CA MET A 1 9.21 -8.49 13.19
C MET A 1 8.96 -7.34 12.24
N LEU A 2 9.74 -7.21 11.16
CA LEU A 2 9.59 -6.11 10.20
C LEU A 2 8.25 -6.24 9.48
N ASN A 3 7.41 -5.19 9.49
CA ASN A 3 6.18 -5.18 8.71
C ASN A 3 6.48 -4.65 7.31
N ILE A 4 6.71 -5.55 6.35
CA ILE A 4 7.11 -5.20 4.97
C ILE A 4 6.11 -4.26 4.29
N ILE A 5 4.81 -4.34 4.63
CA ILE A 5 3.77 -3.48 4.08
C ILE A 5 3.88 -2.06 4.65
N GLU A 6 4.23 -1.94 5.94
CA GLU A 6 4.46 -0.64 6.56
C GLU A 6 5.71 0.03 5.99
N GLU A 7 6.78 -0.73 5.79
CA GLU A 7 8.01 -0.26 5.15
C GLU A 7 7.80 0.12 3.68
N TRP A 8 7.01 -0.65 2.93
CA TRP A 8 6.57 -0.28 1.58
C TRP A 8 5.83 1.05 1.57
N GLY A 9 4.96 1.27 2.56
CA GLY A 9 4.29 2.55 2.74
C GLY A 9 5.25 3.72 2.93
N LYS A 10 6.28 3.54 3.76
CA LYS A 10 7.35 4.53 3.99
C LYS A 10 8.17 4.76 2.71
N TRP A 11 8.56 3.69 2.03
CA TRP A 11 9.26 3.72 0.75
C TRP A 11 8.48 4.52 -0.30
N ALA A 12 7.20 4.20 -0.48
CA ALA A 12 6.37 4.85 -1.49
C ALA A 12 6.11 6.34 -1.18
N ARG A 13 5.98 6.73 0.11
CA ARG A 13 5.87 8.14 0.51
C ARG A 13 7.16 8.94 0.38
N HIS A 14 8.32 8.31 0.49
CA HIS A 14 9.59 9.01 0.35
C HIS A 14 9.78 9.56 -1.08
N HIS A 15 9.18 8.89 -2.07
CA HIS A 15 9.24 9.28 -3.48
C HIS A 15 8.10 10.24 -3.89
N LYS A 16 7.46 10.95 -2.94
CA LYS A 16 6.24 11.75 -3.16
C LYS A 16 6.47 13.07 -3.90
N ASP A 17 7.67 13.63 -3.84
CA ASP A 17 8.02 14.85 -4.59
C ASP A 17 8.31 14.57 -6.08
N ASP A 18 8.48 13.30 -6.46
CA ASP A 18 8.50 12.82 -7.86
C ASP A 18 7.08 12.49 -8.39
N LEU A 19 6.04 12.66 -7.57
CA LEU A 19 4.67 12.18 -7.81
C LEU A 19 3.66 13.28 -8.18
N VAL A 20 4.12 14.42 -8.72
CA VAL A 20 3.24 15.50 -9.24
C VAL A 20 2.62 15.12 -10.59
N SER A 21 1.85 14.04 -10.66
CA SER A 21 0.87 13.77 -11.74
C SER A 21 0.09 12.49 -11.43
N GLN A 22 -1.23 12.62 -11.33
CA GLN A 22 -2.15 11.49 -11.11
C GLN A 22 -2.39 10.75 -12.42
N SER A 23 -1.91 9.50 -12.50
CA SER A 23 -2.54 8.31 -13.14
C SER A 23 -1.55 7.41 -13.87
N ALA A 24 -1.81 6.10 -13.77
CA ALA A 24 -1.39 4.93 -14.57
C ALA A 24 0.08 4.71 -15.03
N TRP A 25 0.96 5.72 -15.13
CA TRP A 25 2.12 5.65 -16.04
C TRP A 25 3.49 6.06 -15.47
N LEU A 26 3.64 6.42 -14.19
CA LEU A 26 4.99 6.68 -13.63
C LEU A 26 5.82 5.41 -13.33
N SER A 27 5.40 4.27 -13.89
CA SER A 27 6.24 3.12 -14.20
C SER A 27 7.44 3.44 -15.13
N VAL A 28 7.57 4.65 -15.70
CA VAL A 28 8.72 5.02 -16.57
C VAL A 28 9.77 5.95 -15.95
N MET A 29 9.55 6.51 -14.75
CA MET A 29 10.55 7.38 -14.09
C MET A 29 11.36 6.72 -12.96
N ARG A 30 11.07 5.44 -12.64
CA ARG A 30 11.80 4.65 -11.64
C ARG A 30 13.25 4.31 -12.04
N ASP A 31 13.61 4.39 -13.32
CA ASP A 31 14.87 3.81 -13.84
C ASP A 31 16.16 4.61 -13.58
N ASN A 32 16.15 5.77 -12.90
CA ASN A 32 17.35 6.64 -12.95
C ASN A 32 17.69 7.54 -11.73
N VAL A 33 17.10 7.41 -10.53
CA VAL A 33 17.33 8.42 -9.48
C VAL A 33 18.01 7.87 -8.23
N GLN A 34 19.16 8.47 -7.89
CA GLN A 34 19.99 8.13 -6.73
C GLN A 34 19.36 8.54 -5.39
N MET A 35 19.52 7.69 -4.38
CA MET A 35 18.94 7.86 -3.05
C MET A 35 19.52 9.05 -2.28
N HIS A 36 18.66 9.96 -1.80
CA HIS A 36 19.04 11.02 -0.85
C HIS A 36 18.85 10.60 0.61
N LYS A 37 19.82 10.98 1.45
CA LYS A 37 19.92 10.66 2.89
C LYS A 37 18.82 11.38 3.69
N GLY A 38 17.88 10.65 4.30
CA GLY A 38 16.98 11.26 5.29
C GLY A 38 15.92 10.35 5.90
N VAL A 39 15.30 9.45 5.13
CA VAL A 39 14.25 8.55 5.64
C VAL A 39 14.67 7.11 5.41
N ARG A 40 14.77 6.33 6.49
CA ARG A 40 15.18 4.93 6.44
C ARG A 40 13.93 4.05 6.50
N TYR A 41 13.48 3.59 5.34
CA TYR A 41 12.75 2.33 5.26
C TYR A 41 13.77 1.18 5.24
N CYS A 42 13.38 0.04 5.80
CA CYS A 42 14.24 -1.12 6.00
C CYS A 42 13.88 -2.26 5.02
N ILE A 43 13.57 -1.90 3.77
CA ILE A 43 13.30 -2.82 2.66
C ILE A 43 14.10 -2.40 1.43
N THR A 44 14.38 -3.36 0.53
CA THR A 44 14.97 -3.07 -0.78
C THR A 44 13.92 -2.62 -1.78
N ASP A 45 14.35 -2.05 -2.91
CA ASP A 45 13.44 -1.65 -3.99
C ASP A 45 12.73 -2.88 -4.59
N GLU A 46 13.41 -4.02 -4.73
CA GLU A 46 12.81 -5.26 -5.21
C GLU A 46 11.71 -5.74 -4.26
N GLN A 47 11.94 -5.67 -2.95
CA GLN A 47 10.94 -5.99 -1.93
C GLN A 47 9.76 -5.02 -1.99
N ALA A 48 10.02 -3.72 -2.16
CA ALA A 48 8.97 -2.71 -2.31
C ALA A 48 8.13 -2.96 -3.58
N LEU A 49 8.77 -3.26 -4.71
CA LEU A 49 8.10 -3.58 -5.98
C LEU A 49 7.30 -4.88 -5.91
N ALA A 50 7.78 -5.89 -5.18
CA ALA A 50 7.04 -7.12 -4.95
C ALA A 50 5.74 -6.84 -4.16
N VAL A 51 5.81 -6.00 -3.12
CA VAL A 51 4.62 -5.52 -2.40
C VAL A 51 3.70 -4.72 -3.33
N ASP A 52 4.24 -3.82 -4.15
CA ASP A 52 3.46 -3.01 -5.11
C ASP A 52 2.68 -3.89 -6.11
N ASN A 53 3.31 -4.96 -6.61
CA ASN A 53 2.65 -5.94 -7.47
C ASN A 53 1.56 -6.73 -6.73
N ALA A 54 1.82 -7.17 -5.50
CA ALA A 54 0.83 -7.83 -4.66
C ALA A 54 -0.37 -6.91 -4.36
N VAL A 55 -0.14 -5.62 -4.12
CA VAL A 55 -1.18 -4.59 -3.96
C VAL A 55 -1.96 -4.41 -5.27
N CYS A 56 -1.32 -4.40 -6.43
CA CYS A 56 -2.01 -4.39 -7.73
C CYS A 56 -2.93 -5.61 -7.92
N LYS A 57 -2.48 -6.80 -7.51
CA LYS A 57 -3.31 -8.02 -7.51
C LYS A 57 -4.49 -7.89 -6.53
N LEU A 58 -4.26 -7.34 -5.34
CA LEU A 58 -5.31 -7.06 -4.37
C LEU A 58 -6.37 -6.11 -4.95
N TYR A 59 -5.97 -5.06 -5.68
CA TYR A 59 -6.90 -4.15 -6.35
C TYR A 59 -7.77 -4.84 -7.41
N LYS A 60 -7.20 -5.79 -8.17
CA LYS A 60 -7.96 -6.60 -9.13
C LYS A 60 -8.93 -7.56 -8.44
N TYR A 61 -8.55 -8.11 -7.30
CA TYR A 61 -9.38 -9.00 -6.50
C TYR A 61 -10.50 -8.26 -5.76
N SER A 62 -10.17 -7.17 -5.07
CA SER A 62 -11.10 -6.34 -4.30
C SER A 62 -10.60 -4.90 -4.20
N PRO A 63 -11.19 -3.97 -5.01
CA PRO A 63 -10.85 -2.56 -4.94
C PRO A 63 -11.07 -1.95 -3.55
N ALA A 64 -12.06 -2.44 -2.79
CA ALA A 64 -12.34 -1.96 -1.44
C ALA A 64 -11.19 -2.27 -0.47
N LEU A 65 -10.64 -3.49 -0.53
CA LEU A 65 -9.50 -3.88 0.29
C LEU A 65 -8.23 -3.14 -0.12
N GLY A 66 -7.99 -3.00 -1.43
CA GLY A 66 -6.86 -2.22 -1.97
C GLY A 66 -6.88 -0.77 -1.47
N ASN A 67 -8.04 -0.12 -1.53
CA ASN A 67 -8.23 1.25 -1.05
C ASN A 67 -8.01 1.41 0.47
N VAL A 68 -8.55 0.51 1.29
CA VAL A 68 -8.33 0.59 2.75
C VAL A 68 -6.86 0.39 3.10
N LEU A 69 -6.17 -0.53 2.40
CA LEU A 69 -4.75 -0.79 2.61
C LEU A 69 -3.88 0.40 2.17
N THR A 70 -4.14 1.01 1.01
CA THR A 70 -3.40 2.20 0.56
C THR A 70 -3.70 3.42 1.42
N LEU A 71 -4.95 3.67 1.80
CA LEU A 71 -5.27 4.74 2.75
C LEU A 71 -4.47 4.60 4.04
N ARG A 72 -4.40 3.39 4.60
CA ARG A 72 -3.65 3.14 5.83
C ARG A 72 -2.14 3.28 5.62
N PHE A 73 -1.57 2.61 4.63
CA PHE A 73 -0.12 2.43 4.56
C PHE A 73 0.57 3.31 3.54
N LEU A 74 -0.09 3.74 2.46
CA LEU A 74 0.48 4.67 1.48
C LEU A 74 0.24 6.12 1.92
N PHE A 75 -1.00 6.45 2.30
CA PHE A 75 -1.38 7.81 2.70
C PHE A 75 -1.23 8.09 4.21
N ASP A 76 -0.88 7.07 5.00
CA ASP A 76 -0.73 7.13 6.47
C ASP A 76 -1.98 7.64 7.21
N VAL A 77 -3.16 7.34 6.67
CA VAL A 77 -4.45 7.72 7.28
C VAL A 77 -4.77 6.76 8.43
N ARG A 78 -5.22 7.28 9.57
CA ARG A 78 -5.53 6.44 10.74
C ARG A 78 -6.82 5.63 10.48
N PRO A 79 -6.95 4.41 11.03
CA PRO A 79 -8.17 3.60 10.86
C PRO A 79 -9.48 4.31 11.27
N VAL A 80 -9.42 5.19 12.28
CA VAL A 80 -10.57 6.03 12.69
C VAL A 80 -10.98 7.00 11.57
N GLU A 81 -10.01 7.66 10.94
CA GLU A 81 -10.26 8.60 9.85
C GLU A 81 -10.75 7.86 8.61
N ILE A 82 -10.26 6.65 8.35
CA ILE A 82 -10.80 5.77 7.29
C ILE A 82 -12.26 5.44 7.61
N SER A 83 -12.60 5.03 8.83
CA SER A 83 -13.98 4.68 9.20
C SER A 83 -14.97 5.85 9.01
N GLN A 84 -14.51 7.08 9.23
CA GLN A 84 -15.32 8.29 9.13
C GLN A 84 -15.47 8.82 7.70
N ASN A 85 -14.50 8.56 6.82
CA ASN A 85 -14.45 9.16 5.48
C ASN A 85 -14.59 8.15 4.33
N TYR A 86 -14.39 6.86 4.60
CA TYR A 86 -14.45 5.81 3.60
C TYR A 86 -15.86 5.26 3.48
N ALA A 87 -16.62 5.77 2.50
CA ALA A 87 -17.93 5.27 2.15
C ALA A 87 -17.79 4.06 1.21
N VAL A 88 -18.16 2.86 1.69
CA VAL A 88 -18.09 1.62 0.89
C VAL A 88 -19.39 1.33 0.13
N ALA A 89 -20.48 2.01 0.49
CA ALA A 89 -21.79 1.72 -0.07
C ALA A 89 -22.27 2.78 -1.06
N ARG A 90 -22.91 2.31 -2.15
CA ARG A 90 -23.73 3.11 -3.08
C ARG A 90 -24.83 3.94 -2.38
N ASN A 91 -25.14 3.62 -1.12
CA ASN A 91 -26.19 4.22 -0.30
C ASN A 91 -25.66 5.10 0.87
N GLY A 92 -24.37 5.49 0.86
CA GLY A 92 -23.84 6.48 1.82
C GLY A 92 -23.56 5.97 3.24
N GLY A 93 -23.46 4.66 3.44
CA GLY A 93 -23.10 4.07 4.74
C GLY A 93 -21.59 4.16 5.04
N TYR A 94 -21.25 4.64 6.23
CA TYR A 94 -19.88 4.61 6.78
C TYR A 94 -19.49 3.20 7.21
N VAL A 95 -18.20 2.89 7.13
CA VAL A 95 -17.64 1.61 7.62
C VAL A 95 -17.29 1.76 9.08
N SER A 96 -17.72 0.83 9.95
CA SER A 96 -17.32 0.86 11.35
C SER A 96 -15.80 0.68 11.51
N LYS A 97 -15.21 1.24 12.58
CA LYS A 97 -13.79 1.09 12.87
C LYS A 97 -13.35 -0.38 12.93
N ASP A 98 -14.17 -1.24 13.52
CA ASP A 98 -13.89 -2.69 13.60
C ASP A 98 -13.87 -3.34 12.22
N LYS A 99 -14.77 -2.91 11.33
CA LYS A 99 -14.78 -3.40 9.95
C LYS A 99 -13.56 -2.91 9.18
N VAL A 100 -13.07 -1.69 9.42
CA VAL A 100 -11.80 -1.21 8.85
C VAL A 100 -10.63 -2.09 9.29
N TYR A 101 -10.53 -2.46 10.58
CA TYR A 101 -9.48 -3.38 11.03
C TYR A 101 -9.60 -4.76 10.41
N GLN A 102 -10.82 -5.29 10.27
CA GLN A 102 -11.05 -6.57 9.59
C GLN A 102 -10.58 -6.51 8.13
N MET A 103 -10.93 -5.44 7.40
CA MET A 103 -10.50 -5.22 6.02
C MET A 103 -8.98 -5.07 5.92
N LEU A 104 -8.34 -4.38 6.86
CA LEU A 104 -6.88 -4.28 6.90
C LEU A 104 -6.23 -5.64 7.13
N ALA A 105 -6.72 -6.44 8.07
CA ALA A 105 -6.20 -7.77 8.33
C ALA A 105 -6.35 -8.70 7.10
N GLU A 106 -7.51 -8.65 6.44
CA GLU A 106 -7.76 -9.40 5.20
C GLU A 106 -6.84 -8.96 4.06
N ALA A 107 -6.72 -7.65 3.85
CA ALA A 107 -5.85 -7.08 2.82
C ALA A 107 -4.37 -7.42 3.06
N GLN A 108 -3.91 -7.33 4.31
CA GLN A 108 -2.56 -7.73 4.68
C GLN A 108 -2.33 -9.22 4.47
N GLY A 109 -3.28 -10.07 4.88
CA GLY A 109 -3.21 -11.52 4.66
C GLY A 109 -3.09 -11.87 3.18
N PHE A 110 -3.87 -11.21 2.32
CA PHE A 110 -3.79 -11.38 0.87
C PHE A 110 -2.41 -10.98 0.32
N VAL A 111 -1.92 -9.78 0.68
CA VAL A 111 -0.61 -9.30 0.21
C VAL A 111 0.51 -10.22 0.68
N MET A 112 0.50 -10.62 1.95
CA MET A 112 1.50 -11.55 2.49
C MET A 112 1.44 -12.92 1.80
N GLY A 113 0.24 -13.43 1.52
CA GLY A 113 0.07 -14.67 0.74
C GLY A 113 0.65 -14.55 -0.67
N ALA A 114 0.37 -13.44 -1.37
CA ALA A 114 0.88 -13.19 -2.71
C ALA A 114 2.41 -13.02 -2.78
N LEU A 115 3.05 -12.66 -1.66
CA LEU A 115 4.50 -12.58 -1.54
C LEU A 115 5.17 -13.95 -1.31
N ILE A 116 4.46 -14.92 -0.71
CA ILE A 116 5.00 -16.29 -0.53
C ILE A 116 5.24 -16.96 -1.88
N ASP A 117 4.39 -16.65 -2.87
CA ASP A 117 4.54 -17.15 -4.25
C ASP A 117 5.71 -16.50 -5.01
N TYR A 118 6.34 -15.45 -4.45
CA TYR A 118 7.57 -14.82 -4.96
C TYR A 118 8.69 -15.07 -3.95
N PRO A 119 9.42 -16.21 -4.03
CA PRO A 119 10.58 -16.40 -3.17
C PRO A 119 11.57 -15.25 -3.40
N PRO A 120 12.21 -14.71 -2.34
CA PRO A 120 13.33 -13.81 -2.53
C PRO A 120 14.37 -14.55 -3.38
N LEU A 121 14.80 -13.92 -4.48
CA LEU A 121 15.93 -14.43 -5.25
C LEU A 121 17.15 -14.52 -4.33
N PRO A 122 17.97 -15.58 -4.47
CA PRO A 122 19.11 -15.86 -3.59
C PRO A 122 20.15 -14.73 -3.60
#